data_AF-A0ABD5WTE4-F1
#
_entry.id   AF-A0ABD5WTE4-F1
#
_cell.length_a   1.000
_cell.length_b   1.000
_cell.length_c   1.000
_cell.angle_alpha   90.00
_cell.angle_beta   90.00
_cell.angle_gamma   90.00
#
_symmetry.space_group_name_H-M   'P 1'
#
loop_
_entity.id
_entity.type
_entity.pdbx_description
1 polymer ?
#
loop_
_entity_poly.entity_id
_entity_poly.type
_entity_poly.pdbx_seq_one_letter_code
_entity_poly.pdbx_strand_id
1 'polypeptide(L)'
;MALQERLADRFRPWHLLMLAVFVAGAGLSAARNAPFPAGVGVPELVLFTIEGLFGLVIFQFTVGNVWAAAVEYRNAGGSWRDLPFLAPVGLAGAAGATLYAASGNVGVAASVAFWVFVGATGVIAVAVNVVVGYTETAYDATASQHTE
;
A
#
# COMPACT_ATOMS: atom_id res chain seq x y z
N MET A 1 -3.48 -28.96 -23.42
CA MET A 1 -3.32 -27.50 -23.37
C MET A 1 -4.42 -26.81 -22.55
N ALA A 2 -5.70 -27.13 -22.72
CA ALA A 2 -6.80 -26.48 -21.97
C ALA A 2 -6.76 -26.59 -20.42
N LEU A 3 -6.04 -27.57 -19.85
CA LEU A 3 -5.95 -27.77 -18.40
C LEU A 3 -4.88 -26.86 -17.76
N GLN A 4 -3.80 -26.56 -18.48
CA GLN A 4 -2.78 -25.59 -18.05
C GLN A 4 -3.30 -24.15 -18.14
N GLU A 5 -4.07 -23.81 -19.18
CA GLU A 5 -4.73 -22.50 -19.30
C GLU A 5 -5.75 -22.29 -18.18
N ARG A 6 -6.58 -23.28 -17.86
CA ARG A 6 -7.51 -23.20 -16.73
C ARG A 6 -6.82 -23.06 -15.38
N LEU A 7 -5.65 -23.68 -15.19
CA LEU A 7 -4.87 -23.51 -13.96
C LEU A 7 -4.20 -22.13 -13.92
N ALA A 8 -3.70 -21.62 -15.04
CA ALA A 8 -3.13 -20.27 -15.14
C ALA A 8 -4.19 -19.17 -14.92
N ASP A 9 -5.40 -19.35 -15.43
CA ASP A 9 -6.53 -18.44 -15.17
C ASP A 9 -7.05 -18.55 -13.73
N ARG A 10 -7.00 -19.73 -13.11
CA ARG A 10 -7.41 -19.91 -11.71
C ARG A 10 -6.35 -19.39 -10.73
N PHE A 11 -5.09 -19.51 -11.09
CA PHE A 11 -3.94 -18.95 -10.39
C PHE A 11 -3.48 -17.65 -11.05
N ARG A 12 -4.39 -16.68 -11.20
CA ARG A 12 -3.94 -15.32 -11.56
C ARG A 12 -2.86 -14.92 -10.54
N PRO A 13 -1.72 -14.35 -10.98
CA PRO A 13 -0.59 -14.02 -10.11
C PRO A 13 -1.01 -13.25 -8.86
N TRP A 14 -2.06 -12.44 -8.99
CA TRP A 14 -2.70 -11.71 -7.91
C TRP A 14 -3.27 -12.60 -6.79
N HIS A 15 -3.97 -13.68 -7.11
CA HIS A 15 -4.53 -14.59 -6.10
C HIS A 15 -3.44 -15.38 -5.38
N LEU A 16 -2.37 -15.75 -6.08
CA LEU A 16 -1.19 -16.37 -5.46
C LEU A 16 -0.49 -15.42 -4.49
N LEU A 17 -0.36 -14.14 -4.87
CA LEU A 17 0.18 -13.10 -4.01
C LEU A 17 -0.69 -12.90 -2.76
N MET A 18 -2.02 -12.84 -2.93
CA MET A 18 -2.98 -12.77 -1.82
C MET A 18 -2.86 -13.95 -0.86
N LEU A 19 -2.77 -15.17 -1.41
CA LEU A 19 -2.55 -16.37 -0.60
C LEU A 19 -1.23 -16.29 0.17
N ALA A 20 -0.15 -15.83 -0.47
CA ALA A 20 1.14 -15.66 0.18
C ALA A 20 1.10 -14.64 1.33
N VAL A 21 0.42 -13.50 1.15
CA VAL A 21 0.25 -12.48 2.19
C VAL A 21 -0.55 -13.05 3.37
N PHE A 22 -1.65 -13.76 3.09
CA PHE A 22 -2.45 -14.41 4.13
C PHE A 22 -1.62 -15.42 4.93
N VAL A 23 -0.92 -16.32 4.24
CA VAL A 23 -0.08 -17.36 4.87
C VAL A 23 1.06 -16.73 5.66
N ALA A 24 1.68 -15.66 5.15
CA ALA A 24 2.73 -14.95 5.88
C ALA A 24 2.19 -14.29 7.16
N GLY A 25 1.02 -13.66 7.11
CA GLY A 25 0.38 -13.04 8.28
C GLY A 25 0.00 -14.09 9.34
N ALA A 26 -0.70 -15.14 8.93
CA ALA A 26 -1.10 -16.22 9.82
C ALA A 26 0.12 -16.99 10.38
N GLY A 27 1.11 -17.27 9.52
CA GLY A 27 2.33 -17.97 9.89
C GLY A 27 3.23 -17.16 10.82
N LEU A 28 3.33 -15.84 10.63
CA LEU A 28 4.06 -14.96 11.54
C LEU A 28 3.41 -14.89 12.92
N SER A 29 2.08 -14.86 12.96
CA SER A 29 1.35 -14.90 14.23
C SER A 29 1.55 -16.23 14.96
N ALA A 30 1.44 -17.33 14.23
CA ALA A 30 1.72 -18.66 14.76
C ALA A 30 3.17 -18.77 15.28
N ALA A 31 4.16 -18.28 14.54
CA ALA A 31 5.56 -18.33 14.96
C ALA A 31 5.84 -17.54 16.25
N ARG A 32 5.08 -16.47 16.52
CA ARG A 32 5.28 -15.60 17.69
C ARG A 32 4.48 -16.04 18.92
N ASN A 33 3.29 -16.58 18.70
CA ASN A 33 2.30 -16.76 19.74
C ASN A 33 1.89 -18.23 19.94
N ALA A 34 2.37 -19.17 19.12
CA ALA A 34 2.05 -20.58 19.31
C ALA A 34 2.59 -21.06 20.67
N PRO A 35 1.73 -21.62 21.53
CA PRO A 35 2.17 -22.18 22.80
C PRO A 35 2.90 -23.50 22.52
N PHE A 36 4.21 -23.42 22.28
CA PHE A 36 5.09 -24.59 22.28
C PHE A 36 5.39 -25.00 23.73
N PRO A 37 5.26 -26.28 24.10
CA PRO A 37 4.94 -27.46 23.29
C PRO A 37 3.45 -27.90 23.29
N ALA A 38 2.54 -27.12 23.89
CA ALA A 38 1.12 -27.47 24.06
C ALA A 38 0.35 -27.67 22.73
N GLY A 39 0.87 -27.12 21.63
CA GLY A 39 0.26 -27.20 20.32
C GLY A 39 -0.77 -26.09 20.09
N VAL A 40 -1.12 -25.85 18.83
CA VAL A 40 -2.07 -24.81 18.44
C VAL A 40 -3.49 -25.37 18.54
N GLY A 41 -4.31 -24.81 19.43
CA GLY A 41 -5.72 -25.14 19.54
C GLY A 41 -6.58 -24.44 18.49
N VAL A 42 -7.87 -24.80 18.45
CA VAL A 42 -8.86 -24.16 17.57
C VAL A 42 -8.96 -22.64 17.80
N PRO A 43 -8.98 -22.12 19.05
CA PRO A 43 -9.05 -20.67 19.28
C PRO A 43 -7.86 -19.90 18.70
N GLU A 44 -6.65 -20.43 18.86
CA GLU A 44 -5.42 -19.83 18.33
C GLU A 44 -5.41 -19.85 16.80
N LEU A 45 -5.88 -20.95 16.20
CA LEU A 45 -6.00 -21.06 14.75
C LEU A 45 -6.94 -19.99 14.16
N VAL A 46 -8.05 -19.71 14.84
CA VAL A 46 -9.00 -18.65 14.45
C VAL A 46 -8.33 -17.28 14.56
N LEU A 47 -7.62 -17.00 15.64
CA LEU A 47 -6.89 -15.73 15.81
C LEU A 47 -5.83 -15.53 14.72
N PHE A 48 -5.00 -16.53 14.46
CA PHE A 48 -3.98 -16.44 13.41
C PHE A 48 -4.60 -16.25 12.02
N THR A 49 -5.76 -16.88 11.78
CA THR A 49 -6.54 -16.69 10.54
C THR A 49 -7.04 -15.25 10.43
N ILE A 50 -7.61 -14.69 11.51
CA ILE A 50 -8.08 -13.30 11.54
C ILE A 50 -6.92 -12.33 11.28
N GLU A 51 -5.76 -12.56 11.91
CA GLU A 51 -4.58 -11.71 11.69
C GLU A 51 -4.04 -11.82 10.25
N GLY A 52 -4.03 -13.02 9.67
CA GLY A 52 -3.70 -13.23 8.25
C GLY A 52 -4.67 -12.51 7.31
N LEU A 53 -5.98 -12.59 7.58
CA LEU A 53 -7.01 -11.87 6.82
C LEU A 53 -6.88 -10.35 6.98
N PHE A 54 -6.57 -9.87 8.18
CA PHE A 54 -6.34 -8.46 8.44
C PHE A 54 -5.14 -7.93 7.65
N GLY A 55 -4.03 -8.67 7.65
CA GLY A 55 -2.87 -8.37 6.81
C GLY A 55 -3.20 -8.34 5.32
N LEU A 56 -4.03 -9.28 4.86
CA LEU A 56 -4.52 -9.32 3.47
C LEU A 56 -5.36 -8.08 3.11
N VAL A 57 -6.27 -7.67 3.98
CA VAL A 57 -7.10 -6.47 3.77
C VAL A 57 -6.24 -5.22 3.69
N ILE A 58 -5.28 -5.05 4.61
CA ILE A 58 -4.34 -3.93 4.57
C ILE A 58 -3.55 -3.95 3.26
N PHE A 59 -3.04 -5.11 2.87
CA PHE A 59 -2.27 -5.27 1.63
C PHE A 59 -3.10 -4.87 0.40
N GLN A 60 -4.32 -5.41 0.28
CA GLN A 60 -5.18 -5.14 -0.86
C GLN A 60 -5.59 -3.67 -0.93
N PHE A 61 -5.91 -3.06 0.21
CA PHE A 61 -6.23 -1.64 0.28
C PHE A 61 -5.01 -0.80 -0.11
N THR A 62 -3.82 -1.14 0.39
CA THR A 62 -2.59 -0.38 0.10
C THR A 62 -2.24 -0.47 -1.38
N VAL A 63 -2.09 -1.68 -1.92
CA VAL A 63 -1.69 -1.86 -3.33
C VAL A 63 -2.78 -1.36 -4.28
N GLY A 64 -4.06 -1.55 -3.92
CA GLY A 64 -5.18 -1.02 -4.71
C GLY A 64 -5.16 0.50 -4.80
N ASN A 65 -4.97 1.20 -3.68
CA ASN A 65 -4.89 2.67 -3.67
C ASN A 65 -3.63 3.17 -4.37
N VAL A 66 -2.48 2.53 -4.16
CA VAL A 66 -1.23 2.88 -4.86
C VAL A 66 -1.41 2.73 -6.37
N TRP A 67 -2.01 1.63 -6.81
CA TRP A 67 -2.24 1.37 -8.22
C TRP A 67 -3.24 2.34 -8.83
N ALA A 68 -4.33 2.66 -8.12
CA ALA A 68 -5.30 3.66 -8.56
C ALA A 68 -4.63 5.04 -8.73
N ALA A 69 -3.91 5.51 -7.71
CA ALA A 69 -3.18 6.77 -7.74
C ALA A 69 -2.14 6.80 -8.87
N ALA A 70 -1.46 5.68 -9.10
CA ALA A 70 -0.49 5.52 -10.16
C ALA A 70 -1.10 5.62 -11.57
N VAL A 71 -2.21 4.93 -11.79
CA VAL A 71 -2.95 4.98 -13.06
C VAL A 71 -3.50 6.39 -13.29
N GLU A 72 -4.06 7.03 -12.28
CA GLU A 72 -4.56 8.40 -12.36
C GLU A 72 -3.45 9.39 -12.68
N TYR A 73 -2.30 9.29 -11.99
CA TYR A 73 -1.13 10.13 -12.26
C TYR A 73 -0.63 9.96 -13.71
N ARG A 74 -0.61 8.72 -14.20
CA ARG A 74 -0.22 8.43 -15.58
C ARG A 74 -1.21 8.98 -16.60
N ASN A 75 -2.51 8.88 -16.31
CA ASN A 75 -3.58 9.39 -17.16
C ASN A 75 -3.60 10.93 -17.20
N ALA A 76 -3.17 11.59 -16.12
CA ALA A 76 -2.97 13.04 -16.07
C ALA A 76 -1.70 13.51 -16.84
N GLY A 77 -1.03 12.62 -17.56
CA GLY A 77 0.18 12.93 -18.33
C GLY A 77 1.49 12.81 -17.55
N GLY A 78 1.42 12.45 -16.26
CA GLY A 78 2.59 12.21 -15.42
C GLY A 78 3.42 11.00 -15.85
N SER A 79 4.65 10.95 -15.37
CA SER A 79 5.62 9.89 -15.59
C SER A 79 5.95 9.17 -14.29
N TRP A 80 6.16 7.85 -14.38
CA TRP A 80 6.58 6.99 -13.27
C TRP A 80 7.93 7.36 -12.65
N ARG A 81 8.68 8.26 -13.30
CA ARG A 81 9.96 8.78 -12.82
C ARG A 81 9.84 10.12 -12.12
N ASP A 82 8.63 10.69 -12.09
CA ASP A 82 8.45 12.00 -11.51
C ASP A 82 8.62 11.92 -10.00
N LEU A 83 9.31 12.94 -9.47
CA LEU A 83 9.63 13.03 -8.06
C LEU A 83 8.38 12.94 -7.15
N PRO A 84 7.24 13.59 -7.47
CA PRO A 84 6.00 13.43 -6.70
C PRO A 84 5.47 11.99 -6.66
N PHE A 85 5.71 11.21 -7.71
CA PHE A 85 5.33 9.80 -7.76
C PHE A 85 6.27 8.92 -6.93
N LEU A 86 7.58 9.17 -7.01
CA LEU A 86 8.59 8.37 -6.31
C LEU A 86 8.78 8.75 -4.84
N ALA A 87 8.50 10.00 -4.46
CA ALA A 87 8.77 10.52 -3.12
C ALA A 87 8.08 9.71 -2.00
N PRO A 88 6.78 9.36 -2.07
CA PRO A 88 6.14 8.56 -1.03
C PRO A 88 6.81 7.20 -0.84
N VAL A 89 7.16 6.52 -1.95
CA VAL A 89 7.79 5.21 -1.93
C VAL A 89 9.22 5.30 -1.39
N GLY A 90 9.98 6.29 -1.84
CA GLY A 90 11.35 6.53 -1.38
C GLY A 90 11.42 6.88 0.10
N LEU A 91 10.55 7.77 0.58
CA LEU A 91 10.47 8.15 1.99
C LEU A 91 10.05 6.97 2.87
N ALA A 92 9.03 6.23 2.47
CA ALA A 92 8.57 5.04 3.18
C ALA A 92 9.67 3.97 3.26
N GLY A 93 10.33 3.68 2.14
CA GLY A 93 11.42 2.71 2.07
C GLY A 93 12.60 3.12 2.94
N ALA A 94 13.02 4.40 2.88
CA ALA A 94 14.11 4.91 3.70
C ALA A 94 13.78 4.87 5.19
N ALA A 95 12.57 5.29 5.59
CA ALA A 95 12.13 5.25 6.98
C ALA A 95 12.07 3.82 7.52
N GLY A 96 11.48 2.89 6.75
CA GLY A 96 11.42 1.48 7.09
C GLY A 96 12.80 0.84 7.23
N ALA A 97 13.68 1.05 6.25
CA ALA A 97 15.04 0.50 6.26
C ALA A 97 15.86 1.05 7.44
N THR A 98 15.77 2.35 7.72
CA THR A 98 16.46 2.99 8.85
C THR A 98 16.00 2.41 10.17
N LEU A 99 14.68 2.26 10.35
CA LEU A 99 14.14 1.74 11.60
C LEU A 99 14.40 0.24 11.77
N TYR A 100 14.41 -0.52 10.68
CA TYR A 100 14.84 -1.92 10.71
C TYR A 100 16.30 -2.05 11.12
N ALA A 101 17.19 -1.23 10.54
CA ALA A 101 18.61 -1.23 10.90
C ALA A 101 18.84 -0.88 12.38
N ALA A 102 18.00 -0.01 12.96
CA ALA A 102 18.10 0.38 14.36
C ALA A 102 17.48 -0.63 15.35
N SER A 103 16.36 -1.26 15.00
CA SER A 103 15.56 -2.07 15.92
C SER A 103 15.60 -3.58 15.68
N GLY A 104 16.01 -4.02 14.49
CA GLY A 104 15.90 -5.42 14.04
C GLY A 104 14.45 -5.93 13.90
N ASN A 105 13.43 -5.10 14.17
CA ASN A 105 12.04 -5.52 14.21
C ASN A 105 11.33 -5.17 12.89
N VAL A 106 11.14 -6.19 12.05
CA VAL A 106 10.46 -6.06 10.75
C VAL A 106 9.03 -5.52 10.88
N GLY A 107 8.31 -5.88 11.94
CA GLY A 107 6.91 -5.43 12.13
C GLY A 107 6.83 -3.93 12.42
N VAL A 108 7.71 -3.44 13.29
CA VAL A 108 7.81 -2.01 13.61
C VAL A 108 8.27 -1.23 12.38
N ALA A 109 9.30 -1.72 11.69
CA ALA A 109 9.79 -1.12 10.45
C ALA A 109 8.73 -1.02 9.35
N ALA A 110 7.97 -2.11 9.12
CA ALA A 110 6.90 -2.14 8.12
C ALA A 110 5.75 -1.21 8.48
N SER A 111 5.35 -1.17 9.75
CA SER A 111 4.31 -0.25 10.24
C SER A 111 4.71 1.22 10.03
N VAL A 112 5.95 1.58 10.36
CA VAL A 112 6.45 2.94 10.15
C VAL A 112 6.55 3.28 8.66
N ALA A 113 7.08 2.37 7.84
CA ALA A 113 7.11 2.57 6.39
C ALA A 113 5.70 2.82 5.82
N PHE A 114 4.71 2.04 6.26
CA PHE A 114 3.32 2.21 5.88
C PHE A 114 2.77 3.59 6.26
N TRP A 115 2.93 4.02 7.52
CA TRP A 115 2.42 5.32 7.95
C TRP A 115 3.12 6.51 7.28
N VAL A 116 4.43 6.39 7.03
CA VAL A 116 5.18 7.40 6.26
C VAL A 116 4.67 7.47 4.82
N PHE A 117 4.42 6.32 4.19
CA PHE A 117 3.84 6.27 2.85
C PHE A 117 2.47 6.97 2.79
N VAL A 118 1.57 6.63 3.71
CA VAL A 118 0.22 7.20 3.80
C VAL A 118 0.29 8.71 4.01
N GLY A 119 1.12 9.16 4.97
CA GLY A 119 1.29 10.58 5.26
C GLY A 119 1.87 11.36 4.06
N ALA A 120 2.93 10.85 3.44
CA ALA A 120 3.56 11.49 2.28
C ALA A 120 2.60 11.61 1.10
N THR A 121 1.85 10.54 0.81
CA THR A 121 0.84 10.54 -0.26
C THR A 121 -0.25 11.56 0.03
N GLY A 122 -0.75 11.62 1.28
CA GLY A 122 -1.73 12.61 1.71
C GLY A 122 -1.24 14.05 1.56
N VAL A 123 0.01 14.34 1.96
CA VAL A 123 0.62 15.67 1.80
C VAL A 123 0.73 16.06 0.33
N ILE A 124 1.17 15.16 -0.54
CA ILE A 124 1.26 15.43 -1.98
C ILE A 124 -0.13 15.69 -2.56
N ALA A 125 -1.13 14.88 -2.20
CA ALA A 125 -2.50 15.09 -2.66
C ALA A 125 -3.03 16.48 -2.26
N VAL A 126 -2.80 16.90 -1.01
CA VAL A 126 -3.16 18.24 -0.55
C VAL A 126 -2.38 19.32 -1.31
N ALA A 127 -1.07 19.17 -1.47
CA ALA A 127 -0.24 20.15 -2.17
C ALA A 127 -0.68 20.34 -3.63
N VAL A 128 -0.97 19.24 -4.34
CA VAL A 128 -1.50 19.29 -5.71
C VAL A 128 -2.87 19.96 -5.75
N ASN A 129 -3.77 19.60 -4.83
CA ASN A 129 -5.10 20.22 -4.75
C ASN A 129 -5.02 21.74 -4.51
N VAL A 130 -4.12 22.17 -3.64
CA VAL A 130 -3.88 23.59 -3.37
C VAL A 130 -3.32 24.30 -4.60
N VAL A 131 -2.26 23.78 -5.22
CA VAL A 131 -1.62 24.42 -6.37
C VAL A 131 -2.56 24.52 -7.57
N VAL A 132 -3.25 23.43 -7.91
CA VAL A 132 -4.18 23.39 -9.07
C VAL A 132 -5.43 24.22 -8.79
N GLY A 133 -5.99 24.14 -7.57
CA GLY A 133 -7.15 24.93 -7.16
C GLY A 133 -6.87 26.44 -7.13
N TYR A 134 -5.63 26.86 -6.84
CA TYR A 134 -5.21 28.26 -6.97
C TYR A 134 -5.13 28.74 -8.42
N THR A 135 -4.74 27.87 -9.36
CA THR A 135 -4.67 28.26 -10.78
C THR A 135 -6.04 28.43 -11.43
N GLU A 136 -7.05 27.63 -11.07
CA GLU A 136 -8.41 27.80 -11.59
C GLU A 136 -9.05 29.11 -11.09
N THR A 137 -8.88 29.43 -9.80
CA THR A 137 -9.38 30.69 -9.23
C THR A 137 -8.69 31.93 -9.81
N ALA A 138 -7.39 31.84 -10.12
CA ALA A 138 -6.67 32.92 -10.79
C ALA A 138 -7.11 33.11 -12.25
N TYR A 139 -7.37 32.02 -12.99
CA TYR A 139 -7.83 32.08 -14.37
C TYR A 139 -9.21 32.76 -14.47
N ASP A 140 -10.17 32.37 -13.63
CA ASP A 140 -11.53 32.97 -13.61
C ASP A 140 -11.51 34.47 -13.23
N ALA A 141 -10.63 34.85 -12.30
CA ALA A 141 -10.43 36.25 -11.94
C ALA A 141 -9.86 37.10 -13.09
N THR A 142 -9.06 36.51 -13.97
CA THR A 142 -8.51 37.22 -15.14
C THR A 142 -9.48 37.23 -16.33
N ALA A 143 -10.27 36.15 -16.50
CA ALA A 143 -11.27 36.05 -17.56
C ALA A 143 -12.43 37.06 -17.37
N SER A 144 -12.87 37.27 -16.12
CA SER A 144 -13.90 38.25 -15.78
C SER A 144 -13.50 39.71 -16.04
N GLN A 145 -12.21 40.04 -15.97
CA GLN A 145 -11.70 41.39 -16.26
C GLN A 145 -11.67 41.76 -17.75
N HIS A 146 -11.76 40.78 -18.66
CA HIS A 146 -11.74 41.04 -20.10
C HIS A 146 -13.14 41.21 -20.73
N THR A 147 -14.19 41.10 -19.91
CA THR A 147 -15.60 41.22 -20.33
C THR A 147 -16.26 42.55 -19.94
N GLU A 148 -15.53 43.52 -19.40
CA GLU A 148 -16.02 44.89 -19.14
C GLU A 148 -15.53 45.90 -20.19
#